data_AF-A0AAW6KIX0-F1
#
_entry.id   AF-A0AAW6KIX0-F1
#
_cell.length_a   1.000
_cell.length_b   1.000
_cell.length_c   1.000
_cell.angle_alpha   90.00
_cell.angle_beta   90.00
_cell.angle_gamma   90.00
#
_symmetry.space_group_name_H-M   'P 1'
#
loop_
_entity.id
_entity.type
_entity.pdbx_description
1 polymer ?
#
loop_
_entity_poly.entity_id
_entity_poly.type
_entity_poly.pdbx_seq_one_letter_code
_entity_poly.pdbx_strand_id
1 'polypeptide(L)' 'MFPIVEFCVSNLAQGSQEAKEILEKDPNLDVVEYGCL' A
#
# COMPACT_ATOMS: atom_id res chain seq x y z
N MET A 1 -0.91 18.16 -0.13
CA MET A 1 -0.96 16.97 0.73
C MET A 1 -1.48 15.85 -0.15
N PHE A 2 -0.68 14.83 -0.38
CA PHE A 2 -1.11 13.65 -1.14
C PHE A 2 -1.92 12.73 -0.21
N PRO A 3 -2.92 12.00 -0.72
CA PRO A 3 -3.58 10.95 0.02
C PRO A 3 -2.55 9.85 0.35
N ILE A 4 -2.60 9.36 1.57
CA ILE A 4 -1.76 8.26 2.02
C ILE A 4 -2.60 6.98 1.98
N VAL A 5 -2.06 5.92 1.38
CA VAL A 5 -2.65 4.58 1.39
C VAL A 5 -1.73 3.64 2.15
N GLU A 6 -2.23 3.11 3.26
CA GLU A 6 -1.47 2.25 4.17
C GLU A 6 -1.84 0.78 3.95
N PHE A 7 -0.82 -0.06 3.72
CA PHE A 7 -0.98 -1.51 3.61
C PHE A 7 -0.44 -2.21 4.86
N CYS A 8 -1.29 -2.92 5.59
CA CYS A 8 -0.84 -3.86 6.63
C CYS A 8 -0.09 -5.03 5.97
N VAL A 9 1.07 -5.39 6.52
CA VAL A 9 1.85 -6.55 6.06
C VAL A 9 1.02 -7.85 6.03
N SER A 10 0.09 -8.04 6.97
CA SER A 10 -0.82 -9.18 6.99
C SER A 10 -1.80 -9.21 5.81
N ASN A 11 -2.20 -8.04 5.28
CA ASN A 11 -3.06 -7.96 4.09
C ASN A 11 -2.27 -8.27 2.82
N LEU A 12 -1.02 -7.80 2.74
CA LEU A 12 -0.12 -8.11 1.62
C LEU A 12 0.14 -9.62 1.55
N ALA A 13 0.44 -10.25 2.68
CA ALA A 13 0.59 -11.70 2.78
C ALA A 13 -0.68 -12.48 2.39
N GLN A 14 -1.86 -11.86 2.46
CA GLN A 14 -3.15 -12.42 2.06
C GLN A 14 -3.53 -12.12 0.60
N GLY A 15 -2.63 -11.53 -0.19
CA GLY A 15 -2.79 -11.37 -1.64
C GLY A 15 -3.08 -9.94 -2.11
N SER A 16 -2.98 -8.92 -1.26
CA SER A 16 -3.19 -7.52 -1.69
C SER A 16 -2.01 -6.90 -2.46
N GLN A 17 -1.03 -7.70 -2.89
CA GLN A 17 0.18 -7.25 -3.60
C GLN A 17 -0.15 -6.53 -4.90
N GLU A 18 -1.08 -7.06 -5.69
CA GLU A 18 -1.48 -6.47 -6.98
C GLU A 18 -2.07 -5.06 -6.79
N ALA A 19 -2.91 -4.88 -5.77
CA ALA A 19 -3.48 -3.58 -5.44
C ALA A 19 -2.38 -2.57 -5.07
N LYS A 20 -1.37 -2.99 -4.29
CA LYS A 20 -0.21 -2.15 -3.94
C LYS A 20 0.57 -1.73 -5.18
N GLU A 21 0.91 -2.67 -6.07
CA GLU A 21 1.67 -2.40 -7.30
C GLU A 21 0.94 -1.46 -8.26
N ILE A 22 -0.39 -1.50 -8.31
CA ILE A 22 -1.19 -0.56 -9.11
C ILE A 22 -1.14 0.84 -8.50
N LEU A 23 -1.27 0.95 -7.18
CA LEU A 23 -1.31 2.24 -6.49
C LEU A 23 0.07 2.92 -6.43
N GLU A 24 1.16 2.16 -6.33
CA GLU A 24 2.53 2.68 -6.36
C GLU A 24 2.90 3.36 -7.69
N LYS A 25 2.14 3.10 -8.76
CA LYS A 25 2.34 3.75 -10.07
C LYS A 25 1.71 5.13 -10.15
N ASP A 26 0.82 5.50 -9.23
CA ASP A 26 0.21 6.82 -9.21
C ASP A 26 1.14 7.83 -8.51
N PRO A 27 1.70 8.83 -9.22
CA PRO A 27 2.60 9.81 -8.61
C PRO A 27 1.88 10.78 -7.66
N ASN A 28 0.54 10.71 -7.56
CA ASN A 28 -0.25 11.52 -6.64
C ASN A 28 -0.62 10.78 -5.35
N LEU A 29 -0.15 9.55 -5.14
CA LEU A 29 -0.42 8.76 -3.94
C LEU A 29 0.87 8.46 -3.19
N ASP A 30 0.80 8.57 -1.87
CA ASP A 30 1.84 8.07 -0.97
C ASP A 30 1.42 6.68 -0.48
N VAL A 31 2.04 5.63 -1.02
CA VAL A 31 1.77 4.24 -0.62
C VAL A 31 2.80 3.80 0.42
N VAL A 32 2.34 3.33 1.58
CA VAL A 32 3.21 3.00 2.71
C VAL A 32 2.86 1.63 3.28
N GLU A 33 3.88 0.87 3.66
CA GLU A 33 3.71 -0.42 4.34
C GLU A 33 3.69 -0.21 5.86
N TYR A 34 2.57 -0.55 6.49
CA TYR A 34 2.46 -0.57 7.94
C TYR A 34 2.87 -1.95 8.45
N GLY A 35 4.00 -2.01 9.14
CA GLY A 35 4.43 -3.17 9.90
C GLY A 35 3.43 -3.45 11.02
N CYS A 36 2.46 -4.32 10.76
CA CYS A 36 1.64 -4.91 11.81
C CYS A 36 2.58 -5.76 12.68
N LEU A 37 2.93 -5.24 13.87
CA LEU A 37 3.78 -5.90 14.88
C LEU A 37 3.27 -7.30 15.24
#